data_AF-A0A925HFB2-F1
#
_entry.id   AF-A0A925HFB2-F1
#
_cell.length_a   1.000
_cell.length_b   1.000
_cell.length_c   1.000
_cell.angle_alpha   90.00
_cell.angle_beta   90.00
_cell.angle_gamma   90.00
#
_symmetry.space_group_name_H-M   'P 1'
#
loop_
_entity.id
_entity.type
_entity.pdbx_description
1 polymer ?
#
loop_
_entity_poly.entity_id
_entity_poly.type
_entity_poly.pdbx_seq_one_letter_code
_entity_poly.pdbx_strand_id
1 'polypeptide(L)'
;MRLIILGALILTIASAFILYSSNYDTRLFEARVAEQERAIEKARSDISVLKAERAHLGRPERIEPLARALGLGPATEQQLAATPEDALARALAGKDSGRGKKAGN
;
A
#
# COMPACT_ATOMS: atom_id res chain seq x y z
N MET A 1 42.71 47.94 22.44
CA MET A 1 41.83 47.55 23.57
C MET A 1 40.34 47.67 23.23
N ARG A 2 39.80 48.87 22.94
CA ARG A 2 38.35 49.04 22.68
C ARG A 2 37.81 48.24 21.48
N LEU A 3 38.56 48.16 20.37
CA LEU A 3 38.16 47.38 19.18
C LEU A 3 38.08 45.86 19.45
N ILE A 4 38.98 45.35 20.30
CA ILE A 4 38.98 43.92 20.68
C ILE A 4 37.76 43.61 21.53
N ILE A 5 37.41 44.50 22.47
CA ILE A 5 36.21 44.36 23.30
C ILE A 5 34.95 44.40 22.43
N LEU A 6 34.90 45.31 21.45
CA LEU A 6 33.77 45.41 20.52
C LEU A 6 33.63 44.15 19.65
N GLY A 7 34.76 43.64 19.13
CA GLY A 7 34.78 42.39 18.37
C GLY A 7 34.37 41.18 19.20
N ALA A 8 34.84 41.09 20.44
CA ALA A 8 34.44 40.04 21.38
C ALA A 8 32.94 40.12 21.70
N LEU A 9 32.40 41.33 21.92
CA LEU A 9 30.97 41.54 22.17
C LEU A 9 30.11 41.06 20.99
N ILE A 10 30.48 41.45 19.77
CA ILE A 10 29.78 41.03 18.55
C ILE A 10 29.85 39.51 18.40
N LEU A 11 31.03 38.91 18.62
CA LEU A 11 31.22 37.47 18.53
C LEU A 11 30.37 36.71 19.56
N THR A 12 30.27 37.21 20.79
CA THR A 12 29.41 36.63 21.84
C THR A 12 27.94 36.70 21.45
N ILE A 13 27.46 37.84 20.95
CA ILE A 13 26.07 38.00 20.52
C ILE A 13 25.75 37.08 19.34
N ALA A 14 26.64 37.01 18.34
CA ALA A 14 26.47 36.11 17.20
C ALA A 14 26.43 34.64 17.63
N SER A 15 27.31 34.23 18.55
CA SER A 15 27.33 32.87 19.10
C SER A 15 26.04 32.55 19.87
N ALA A 16 25.56 33.48 20.70
CA ALA A 16 24.30 33.32 21.41
C ALA A 16 23.11 33.16 20.44
N PHE A 17 23.11 33.91 19.34
CA PHE A 17 22.06 33.81 18.33
C PHE A 17 22.07 32.45 17.61
N ILE A 18 23.25 31.97 17.19
CA ILE A 18 23.41 30.65 16.55
C ILE A 18 22.97 29.52 17.48
N LEU A 19 23.37 29.59 18.75
CA LEU A 19 22.99 28.58 19.72
C LEU A 19 21.47 28.56 19.95
N TYR A 20 20.86 29.74 20.04
CA TYR A 20 19.43 29.87 20.21
C TYR A 20 18.66 29.34 18.99
N SER A 21 19.07 29.72 17.77
CA SER A 21 18.43 29.25 16.54
C SER A 21 18.55 27.73 16.40
N SER A 22 19.75 27.18 16.67
CA SER A 22 19.99 25.74 16.61
C SER A 22 19.10 24.98 17.60
N ASN A 23 19.01 25.44 18.85
CA ASN A 23 18.15 24.79 19.86
C ASN A 23 16.67 24.87 19.47
N TYR A 24 16.24 25.99 18.90
CA TYR A 24 14.86 26.19 18.47
C TYR A 24 14.50 25.31 17.28
N ASP A 25 15.36 25.25 16.27
CA ASP A 25 15.20 24.41 15.09
C ASP A 25 15.14 22.93 15.49
N THR A 26 16.02 22.49 16.41
CA THR A 26 16.00 21.11 16.92
C THR A 26 14.65 20.76 17.55
N ARG A 27 14.10 21.62 18.42
CA ARG A 27 12.80 21.38 19.06
C ARG A 27 11.64 21.30 18.05
N LEU A 28 11.68 22.11 17.00
CA LEU A 28 10.67 22.06 15.94
C LEU A 28 10.75 20.75 15.15
N PHE A 29 11.96 20.29 14.83
CA PHE A 29 12.16 19.02 14.15
C PHE A 29 11.76 17.84 15.04
N GLU A 30 12.11 17.84 16.33
CA GLU A 30 11.68 16.81 17.28
C GLU A 30 10.14 16.71 17.35
N ALA A 31 9.43 17.84 17.41
CA ALA A 31 7.97 17.85 17.42
C ALA A 31 7.38 17.24 16.14
N ARG A 32 7.95 17.58 14.97
CA ARG A 32 7.51 17.02 13.68
C ARG A 32 7.80 15.53 13.56
N VAL A 33 8.96 15.08 14.02
CA VAL A 33 9.31 13.64 14.04
C VAL A 33 8.34 12.88 14.93
N ALA A 34 8.06 13.38 16.13
CA ALA A 34 7.11 12.75 17.04
C ALA A 34 5.68 12.68 16.47
N GLU A 35 5.24 13.71 15.76
CA GLU A 35 3.95 13.71 15.06
C GLU A 35 3.93 12.66 13.94
N GLN A 36 4.98 12.59 13.13
CA GLN A 36 5.11 11.62 12.04
C GLN A 36 5.16 10.18 12.56
N GLU A 37 5.93 9.91 13.63
CA GLU A 37 5.99 8.60 14.26
C GLU A 37 4.61 8.16 14.76
N ARG A 38 3.86 9.06 15.41
CA ARG A 38 2.47 8.76 15.83
C ARG A 38 1.57 8.45 14.65
N ALA A 39 1.70 9.18 13.54
CA ALA A 39 0.93 8.93 12.33
C ALA A 39 1.27 7.57 11.71
N ILE A 40 2.56 7.20 11.69
CA ILE A 40 3.04 5.90 11.21
C ILE A 40 2.47 4.77 12.08
N GLU A 41 2.52 4.88 13.40
CA GLU A 41 1.99 3.88 14.32
C GLU A 41 0.47 3.71 14.13
N LYS A 42 -0.26 4.81 13.99
CA LYS A 42 -1.69 4.76 13.68
C LYS A 42 -1.95 4.04 12.35
N ALA A 43 -1.22 4.39 11.29
CA ALA A 43 -1.38 3.76 9.98
C ALA A 43 -1.05 2.25 10.02
N ARG A 44 -0.02 1.85 10.77
CA ARG A 44 0.32 0.43 10.99
C ARG A 44 -0.79 -0.32 11.70
N SER A 45 -1.39 0.28 12.73
CA SER A 45 -2.54 -0.29 13.43
C SER A 45 -3.73 -0.48 12.48
N ASP A 46 -4.08 0.56 11.71
CA ASP A 46 -5.19 0.52 10.75
C ASP A 46 -4.98 -0.59 9.70
N ILE A 47 -3.75 -0.72 9.17
CA ILE A 47 -3.41 -1.79 8.23
C ILE A 47 -3.57 -3.18 8.87
N SER A 48 -3.20 -3.33 10.14
CA SER A 48 -3.33 -4.62 10.83
C SER A 48 -4.79 -5.04 10.98
N VAL A 49 -5.67 -4.08 11.30
CA VAL A 49 -7.12 -4.28 11.36
C VAL A 49 -7.66 -4.65 9.98
N LEU A 50 -7.33 -3.89 8.94
CA LEU A 50 -7.77 -4.16 7.57
C LEU A 50 -7.29 -5.53 7.06
N LYS A 51 -6.08 -5.96 7.43
CA LYS A 51 -5.58 -7.31 7.12
C LYS A 51 -6.41 -8.38 7.83
N ALA A 52 -6.76 -8.17 9.09
CA ALA A 52 -7.61 -9.09 9.84
C ALA A 52 -9.02 -9.17 9.25
N GLU A 53 -9.61 -8.03 8.90
CA GLU A 53 -10.92 -7.96 8.22
C GLU A 53 -10.88 -8.66 6.87
N ARG A 54 -9.86 -8.39 6.05
CA ARG A 54 -9.67 -9.08 4.77
C ARG A 54 -9.53 -10.58 4.95
N ALA A 55 -8.73 -11.03 5.92
CA ALA A 55 -8.58 -12.45 6.22
C ALA A 55 -9.89 -13.07 6.69
N HIS A 56 -10.72 -12.34 7.45
CA HIS A 56 -12.03 -12.79 7.88
C HIS A 56 -13.04 -12.87 6.73
N LEU A 57 -13.08 -11.86 5.86
CA LEU A 57 -14.00 -11.81 4.72
C LEU A 57 -13.61 -12.82 3.63
N GLY A 58 -12.32 -13.05 3.45
CA GLY A 58 -11.75 -13.96 2.45
C GLY A 58 -11.83 -15.45 2.82
N ARG A 59 -12.44 -15.80 3.97
CA ARG A 59 -12.55 -17.17 4.45
C ARG A 59 -13.33 -18.05 3.45
N PRO A 60 -12.81 -19.22 3.06
CA PRO A 60 -13.45 -20.08 2.07
C PRO A 60 -14.84 -20.52 2.51
N GLU A 61 -15.08 -20.69 3.82
CA GLU A 61 -16.38 -21.06 4.37
C GLU A 61 -17.46 -20.00 4.09
N ARG A 62 -17.06 -18.73 3.86
CA ARG A 62 -17.98 -17.64 3.49
C ARG A 62 -18.09 -17.45 1.98
N ILE A 63 -17.02 -17.71 1.23
CA ILE A 63 -16.99 -17.55 -0.23
C ILE A 63 -17.70 -18.71 -0.93
N GLU A 64 -17.50 -19.95 -0.47
CA GLU A 64 -18.05 -21.15 -1.08
C GLU A 64 -19.58 -21.13 -1.25
N PRO A 65 -20.40 -20.78 -0.25
CA PRO A 65 -21.86 -20.71 -0.45
C PRO A 65 -22.27 -19.63 -1.45
N LEU A 66 -21.57 -18.49 -1.49
CA LEU A 66 -21.81 -17.43 -2.47
C LEU A 66 -21.41 -17.87 -3.88
N ALA A 67 -20.27 -18.53 -4.02
CA ALA A 67 -19.80 -19.08 -5.29
C ALA A 67 -20.78 -20.12 -5.84
N ARG A 68 -21.24 -21.04 -4.98
CA ARG A 68 -22.25 -22.04 -5.33
C ARG A 68 -23.57 -21.40 -5.75
N ALA A 69 -24.03 -20.36 -5.06
CA ALA A 69 -25.23 -19.61 -5.43
C ALA A 69 -25.10 -18.93 -6.80
N LEU A 70 -23.89 -18.53 -7.19
CA LEU A 70 -23.57 -18.00 -8.51
C LEU A 70 -23.34 -19.09 -9.59
N GLY A 71 -23.54 -20.37 -9.25
CA GLY A 71 -23.32 -21.49 -10.15
C GLY A 71 -21.84 -21.82 -10.39
N LEU A 72 -20.93 -21.25 -9.59
CA LEU A 72 -19.50 -21.52 -9.66
C LEU A 72 -19.18 -22.83 -8.92
N GLY A 73 -18.41 -23.68 -9.59
CA GLY A 73 -17.99 -24.99 -9.09
C GLY A 73 -16.46 -25.11 -9.05
N PRO A 74 -15.95 -26.26 -8.56
CA PRO A 74 -14.53 -26.58 -8.70
C PRO A 74 -14.13 -26.53 -10.17
N ALA A 75 -12.92 -26.04 -10.45
CA ALA A 75 -12.42 -26.01 -11.81
C ALA A 75 -12.37 -27.44 -12.37
N THR A 76 -12.98 -27.67 -13.53
CA THR A 76 -12.88 -28.96 -14.21
C THR A 76 -11.53 -29.10 -14.90
N GLU A 77 -11.07 -30.32 -15.16
CA GLU A 77 -9.78 -30.56 -15.84
C GLU A 77 -9.68 -29.82 -17.20
N GLN A 78 -10.81 -29.63 -17.87
CA GLN A 78 -10.90 -28.89 -19.13
C GLN A 78 -10.65 -27.39 -18.98
N GLN A 79 -10.88 -26.83 -17.79
CA GLN A 79 -10.62 -25.43 -17.43
C GLN A 79 -9.18 -25.18 -16.99
N LEU A 80 -8.41 -26.25 -16.73
CA LEU A 80 -7.00 -26.16 -16.36
C LEU A 80 -6.11 -26.14 -17.62
N ALA A 81 -5.15 -25.23 -17.65
CA ALA A 81 -4.15 -25.14 -18.71
C ALA A 81 -2.75 -25.15 -18.12
N ALA A 82 -1.86 -25.88 -18.77
CA ALA A 82 -0.45 -25.97 -18.36
C ALA A 82 0.26 -24.62 -18.55
N THR A 83 -0.11 -23.88 -19.59
CA THR A 83 0.43 -22.54 -19.87
C THR A 83 -0.69 -21.52 -20.14
N PRO A 84 -0.48 -20.23 -19.82
CA PRO A 84 -1.40 -19.16 -20.18
C PRO A 84 -1.67 -19.07 -21.68
N GLU A 85 -0.66 -19.38 -22.50
CA GLU A 85 -0.74 -19.41 -23.96
C GLU A 85 -1.70 -20.51 -24.43
N ASP A 86 -1.64 -21.71 -23.83
CA ASP A 86 -2.56 -22.83 -24.11
C ASP A 86 -4.00 -22.54 -23.67
N ALA A 87 -4.16 -21.76 -22.59
CA ALA A 87 -5.48 -21.31 -22.13
C ALA A 87 -6.09 -20.32 -23.13
N LEU A 88 -5.29 -19.35 -23.58
CA LEU A 88 -5.70 -18.34 -24.54
C LEU A 88 -6.04 -18.96 -25.91
N ALA A 89 -5.20 -19.89 -26.38
CA ALA A 89 -5.45 -20.62 -27.63
C ALA A 89 -6.77 -21.41 -27.58
N ARG A 90 -7.08 -22.07 -26.46
CA ARG A 90 -8.37 -22.77 -26.27
C ARG A 90 -9.56 -21.83 -26.17
N ALA A 91 -9.44 -20.70 -25.47
CA ALA A 91 -10.50 -19.71 -25.36
C ALA A 91 -10.85 -19.10 -26.73
N LEU A 92 -9.84 -18.89 -27.58
CA LEU A 92 -10.03 -18.41 -28.95
C LEU A 92 -10.62 -19.51 -29.86
N ALA A 93 -10.14 -20.75 -29.76
CA ALA A 93 -10.67 -21.89 -30.53
C ALA A 93 -12.14 -22.25 -30.19
N GLY A 94 -12.54 -22.11 -28.92
CA GLY A 94 -13.92 -22.33 -28.47
C GLY A 94 -14.92 -21.28 -28.95
N LYS A 95 -14.45 -20.10 -29.36
CA LYS A 95 -15.31 -18.99 -29.84
C LYS A 95 -15.77 -19.20 -31.29
N ASP A 96 -15.01 -19.94 -32.08
CA ASP A 96 -15.32 -20.22 -33.49
C ASP A 96 -16.27 -21.42 -33.68
N SER A 97 -16.26 -22.41 -32.78
CA SER A 97 -17.14 -23.59 -32.86
C SER A 97 -18.62 -23.28 -32.56
N GLY A 98 -18.92 -22.17 -31.87
CA GLY A 98 -20.29 -21.74 -31.55
C GLY A 98 -21.02 -20.99 -32.66
N ARG A 99 -20.33 -20.56 -33.73
CA ARG A 99 -20.94 -19.75 -34.82
C ARG A 99 -21.47 -20.57 -36.00
N GLY A 100 -21.19 -21.89 -36.04
CA GLY A 100 -21.56 -22.79 -37.15
C GLY A 100 -22.83 -23.62 -36.97
N LYS A 101 -23.52 -23.59 -35.82
CA LYS A 101 -24.65 -24.49 -35.50
C LYS A 101 -26.04 -23.83 -35.52
N LYS A 102 -26.25 -22.81 -36.37
CA LYS A 102 -27.57 -22.24 -36.68
C LYS A 102 -27.74 -22.06 -38.20
N ALA A 103 -27.75 -23.17 -38.94
CA ALA A 103 -28.34 -23.25 -40.28
C ALA A 103 -28.61 -24.74 -40.56
N GLY A 104 -29.88 -25.15 -40.50
CA GLY A 104 -30.28 -26.51 -40.84
C GLY A 104 -31.33 -27.11 -39.90
N ASN A 105 -32.50 -26.49 -39.81
CA ASN A 105 -33.79 -27.15 -40.11
C ASN A 105 -34.86 -26.07 -40.29
#